data_AF-A0A429MJR0-F1
#
_entry.id   AF-A0A429MJR0-F1
#
_cell.length_a   1.000
_cell.length_b   1.000
_cell.length_c   1.000
_cell.angle_alpha   90.00
_cell.angle_beta   90.00
_cell.angle_gamma   90.00
#
_symmetry.space_group_name_H-M   'P 1'
#
loop_
_entity.id
_entity.type
_entity.pdbx_description
1 polymer ?
#
loop_
_entity_poly.entity_id
_entity_poly.type
_entity_poly.pdbx_seq_one_letter_code
_entity_poly.pdbx_strand_id
1 'polypeptide(L)'
;MPNVMKLSVLTIAVLGSQFTLANEPWSQDRQWLLGDWNGKRQQLEQQGYKFTASIMSQAATNLDGGYNDSNTFENAAQLSLGANFDLEKIAGWKDTTASLVVT
;
A
#
# COMPACT_ATOMS: atom_id res chain seq x y z
N MET A 1 -12.79 3.40 -28.79
CA MET A 1 -12.70 4.69 -28.08
C MET A 1 -12.63 4.61 -26.55
N PRO A 2 -13.30 3.68 -25.81
CA PRO A 2 -13.25 3.70 -24.34
C PRO A 2 -11.88 3.34 -23.73
N ASN A 3 -11.05 2.52 -24.41
CA ASN A 3 -9.71 2.18 -23.92
C ASN A 3 -8.71 3.32 -23.99
N VAL A 4 -8.85 4.24 -24.97
CA VAL A 4 -7.97 5.41 -25.08
C VAL A 4 -8.23 6.34 -23.90
N MET A 5 -9.50 6.55 -23.53
CA MET A 5 -9.87 7.37 -22.37
C MET A 5 -9.37 6.78 -21.04
N LYS A 6 -9.46 5.45 -20.86
CA LYS A 6 -8.90 4.77 -19.67
C LYS A 6 -7.39 4.93 -19.56
N LEU A 7 -6.69 4.78 -20.69
CA LEU A 7 -5.24 4.94 -20.75
C LEU A 7 -4.83 6.38 -20.47
N SER A 8 -5.54 7.36 -21.04
CA SER A 8 -5.30 8.79 -20.77
C SER A 8 -5.53 9.17 -19.31
N VAL A 9 -6.58 8.65 -18.65
CA VAL A 9 -6.84 8.89 -17.22
C VAL A 9 -5.73 8.31 -16.35
N LEU A 10 -5.25 7.10 -16.66
CA LEU A 10 -4.15 6.48 -15.93
C LEU A 10 -2.86 7.30 -16.09
N THR A 11 -2.53 7.76 -17.29
CA THR A 11 -1.34 8.58 -17.56
C THR A 11 -1.40 9.92 -16.84
N ILE A 12 -2.56 10.58 -16.82
CA ILE A 12 -2.74 11.85 -16.09
C ILE A 12 -2.61 11.64 -14.57
N ALA A 13 -3.13 10.53 -14.03
CA ALA A 13 -2.99 10.20 -12.62
C ALA A 13 -1.53 9.95 -12.22
N VAL A 14 -0.77 9.22 -13.06
CA VAL A 14 0.65 8.94 -12.81
C VAL A 14 1.49 10.22 -12.89
N LEU A 15 1.29 11.06 -13.91
CA LEU A 15 2.04 12.30 -14.06
C LEU A 15 1.65 13.38 -13.04
N GLY A 16 0.38 13.44 -12.63
CA GLY A 16 -0.13 14.38 -11.61
C GLY A 16 0.32 14.05 -10.18
N SER A 17 0.74 12.81 -9.91
CA SER A 17 1.18 12.36 -8.58
C SER A 17 2.44 13.06 -8.08
N GLN A 18 3.25 13.63 -8.99
CA GLN A 18 4.48 14.38 -8.68
C GLN A 18 4.21 15.60 -7.79
N PHE A 19 3.00 16.19 -7.87
CA PHE A 19 2.58 17.33 -7.05
C PHE A 19 2.10 16.95 -5.64
N THR A 20 2.04 15.67 -5.32
CA THR A 20 1.54 15.15 -4.03
C THR A 20 2.61 14.43 -3.21
N LEU A 21 3.85 14.38 -3.69
CA LEU A 21 4.93 13.74 -2.97
C LEU A 21 5.33 14.60 -1.76
N ALA A 22 5.30 13.98 -0.59
CA ALA A 22 5.91 14.50 0.61
C ALA A 22 7.08 13.60 1.03
N ASN A 23 8.11 14.29 1.53
CA ASN A 23 9.47 13.86 1.82
C ASN A 23 10.31 13.43 0.60
N GLU A 24 11.61 13.70 0.67
CA GLU A 24 12.62 13.26 -0.30
C GLU A 24 12.42 11.77 -0.63
N PRO A 25 12.43 11.34 -1.92
CA PRO A 25 12.20 9.96 -2.40
C PRO A 25 12.90 8.82 -1.63
N TRP A 26 13.89 9.13 -0.77
CA TRP A 26 14.76 8.17 -0.10
C TRP A 26 15.22 8.62 1.31
N SER A 27 14.46 9.46 2.00
CA SER A 27 14.83 9.87 3.36
C SER A 27 14.90 8.65 4.30
N GLN A 28 15.89 8.62 5.20
CA GLN A 28 16.09 7.48 6.12
C GLN A 28 14.95 7.33 7.14
N ASP A 29 14.22 8.40 7.40
CA ASP A 29 13.06 8.48 8.29
C ASP A 29 11.72 8.18 7.58
N ARG A 30 11.75 7.84 6.28
CA ARG A 30 10.56 7.54 5.49
C ARG A 30 9.86 6.28 5.99
N GLN A 31 8.67 6.46 6.57
CA GLN A 31 7.83 5.34 7.02
C GLN A 31 6.97 4.71 5.92
N TRP A 32 6.65 5.45 4.85
CA TRP A 32 5.70 5.02 3.82
C TRP A 32 6.26 5.21 2.41
N LEU A 33 6.15 4.19 1.56
CA LEU A 33 6.67 4.23 0.18
C LEU A 33 6.00 5.32 -0.67
N LEU A 34 4.69 5.54 -0.48
CA LEU A 34 3.91 6.55 -1.19
C LEU A 34 3.89 7.93 -0.50
N GLY A 35 4.69 8.09 0.56
CA GLY A 35 4.74 9.32 1.36
C GLY A 35 3.48 9.59 2.18
N ASP A 36 3.37 10.81 2.72
CA ASP A 36 2.23 11.26 3.53
C ASP A 36 1.21 12.12 2.76
N TRP A 37 1.41 12.28 1.44
CA TRP A 37 0.54 13.03 0.53
C TRP A 37 0.37 14.51 0.92
N ASN A 38 1.49 15.20 1.16
CA ASN A 38 1.51 16.58 1.64
C ASN A 38 0.71 16.75 2.96
N GLY A 39 0.92 15.82 3.89
CA GLY A 39 0.22 15.74 5.17
C GLY A 39 -1.20 15.16 5.10
N LYS A 40 -1.78 14.93 3.91
CA LYS A 40 -3.18 14.48 3.80
C LYS A 40 -3.42 13.10 4.42
N ARG A 41 -2.42 12.21 4.37
CA ARG A 41 -2.46 10.90 5.03
C ARG A 41 -2.68 11.05 6.53
N GLN A 42 -1.93 11.94 7.17
CA GLN A 42 -2.02 12.21 8.60
C GLN A 42 -3.35 12.89 8.96
N GLN A 43 -3.82 13.82 8.12
CA GLN A 43 -5.13 14.46 8.31
C GLN A 43 -6.27 13.43 8.28
N LEU A 44 -6.24 12.48 7.34
CA LEU A 44 -7.24 11.40 7.28
C LEU A 44 -7.18 10.53 8.55
N GLU A 45 -5.98 10.17 9.02
CA GLU A 45 -5.82 9.36 10.24
C GLU A 45 -6.33 10.11 11.49
N GLN A 46 -6.10 11.42 11.58
CA GLN A 46 -6.67 12.28 12.63
C GLN A 46 -8.20 12.34 12.57
N GLN A 47 -8.78 12.22 11.37
CA GLN A 47 -10.24 12.14 11.17
C GLN A 47 -10.79 10.72 11.38
N GLY A 48 -9.94 9.74 11.67
CA GLY A 48 -10.33 8.35 11.93
C GLY A 48 -10.20 7.41 10.72
N TYR A 49 -9.63 7.84 9.60
CA TYR A 49 -9.47 7.05 8.38
C TYR A 49 -8.00 6.70 8.14
N LYS A 50 -7.65 5.41 8.24
CA LYS A 50 -6.28 4.95 8.01
C LYS A 50 -6.22 3.91 6.89
N PHE A 51 -5.51 4.25 5.82
CA PHE A 51 -5.34 3.37 4.65
C PHE A 51 -3.90 2.83 4.56
N THR A 52 -3.80 1.53 4.29
CA THR A 52 -2.51 0.82 4.18
C THR A 52 -2.46 0.01 2.90
N ALA A 53 -1.28 0.02 2.26
CA ALA A 53 -0.94 -0.91 1.19
C ALA A 53 0.43 -1.49 1.53
N SER A 54 0.54 -2.82 1.57
CA SER A 54 1.81 -3.52 1.82
C SER A 54 2.02 -4.60 0.77
N ILE A 55 3.27 -4.79 0.38
CA ILE A 55 3.69 -5.91 -0.46
C ILE A 55 4.72 -6.73 0.31
N MET A 56 4.52 -8.05 0.34
CA MET A 56 5.45 -9.01 0.90
C MET A 56 5.93 -9.92 -0.23
N SER A 57 7.23 -10.12 -0.34
CA SER A 57 7.81 -11.06 -1.31
C SER A 57 8.77 -11.99 -0.56
N GLN A 58 8.60 -13.29 -0.79
CA GLN A 58 9.37 -14.35 -0.16
C GLN A 58 10.02 -15.17 -1.26
N ALA A 59 11.34 -15.15 -1.30
CA ALA A 59 12.14 -15.87 -2.26
C ALA A 59 12.86 -17.04 -1.57
N ALA A 60 12.89 -18.18 -2.22
CA ALA A 60 13.61 -19.35 -1.75
C ALA A 60 14.30 -20.05 -2.94
N THR A 61 15.43 -20.69 -2.64
CA THR A 61 16.07 -21.63 -3.56
C THR A 61 16.44 -22.87 -2.78
N ASN A 62 16.35 -24.03 -3.42
CA ASN A 62 16.99 -25.21 -2.87
C ASN A 62 18.52 -25.02 -2.93
N LEU A 63 19.22 -25.47 -1.89
CA LEU A 63 20.69 -25.44 -1.83
C LEU A 63 21.27 -26.85 -1.99
N ASP A 64 20.61 -27.87 -1.43
CA ASP A 64 20.97 -29.28 -1.55
C ASP A 64 19.84 -30.20 -1.06
N GLY A 65 19.73 -31.41 -1.64
CA GLY A 65 18.77 -32.44 -1.25
C GLY A 65 17.31 -32.19 -1.68
N GLY A 66 16.36 -32.81 -0.99
CA GLY A 66 14.92 -32.72 -1.31
C GLY A 66 14.42 -33.76 -2.32
N TYR A 67 13.10 -33.85 -2.52
CA TYR A 67 12.49 -34.74 -3.52
C TYR A 67 12.80 -34.31 -4.96
N ASN A 68 12.90 -32.99 -5.17
CA ASN A 68 13.42 -32.38 -6.37
C ASN A 68 14.69 -31.61 -5.99
N ASP A 69 15.83 -32.07 -6.48
CA ASP A 69 17.19 -31.57 -6.19
C ASP A 69 17.59 -30.35 -7.04
N SER A 70 16.66 -29.79 -7.80
CA SER A 70 16.89 -28.58 -8.56
C SER A 70 17.08 -27.36 -7.65
N ASN A 71 18.14 -26.60 -7.90
CA ASN A 71 18.40 -25.29 -7.28
C ASN A 71 17.56 -24.17 -7.92
N THR A 72 16.28 -24.44 -8.16
CA THR A 72 15.38 -23.46 -8.77
C THR A 72 15.08 -22.35 -7.76
N PHE A 73 15.15 -21.11 -8.22
CA PHE A 73 14.70 -19.94 -7.48
C PHE A 73 13.20 -19.79 -7.66
N GLU A 74 12.48 -19.78 -6.54
CA GLU A 74 11.03 -19.59 -6.49
C GLU A 74 10.70 -18.34 -5.68
N ASN A 75 9.64 -17.63 -6.09
CA ASN A 75 9.15 -16.45 -5.39
C ASN A 75 7.64 -16.52 -5.18
N ALA A 76 7.21 -16.19 -3.97
CA ALA A 76 5.83 -15.94 -3.64
C ALA A 76 5.67 -14.48 -3.24
N ALA A 77 4.61 -13.83 -3.72
CA ALA A 77 4.30 -12.45 -3.36
C ALA A 77 2.84 -12.32 -2.88
N GLN A 78 2.63 -11.43 -1.93
CA GLN A 78 1.32 -11.04 -1.42
C GLN A 78 1.20 -9.53 -1.40
N LEU A 79 0.14 -9.02 -2.04
CA LEU A 79 -0.31 -7.65 -1.86
C LEU A 79 -1.34 -7.64 -0.73
N SER A 80 -1.40 -6.59 0.08
CA SER A 80 -2.44 -6.43 1.08
C SER A 80 -2.90 -4.98 1.12
N LEU A 81 -4.20 -4.79 0.97
CA LEU A 81 -4.88 -3.50 1.01
C LEU A 81 -5.72 -3.46 2.28
N GLY A 82 -5.51 -2.44 3.11
CA GLY A 82 -6.16 -2.29 4.40
C GLY A 82 -6.82 -0.93 4.56
N ALA A 83 -7.97 -0.93 5.23
CA ALA A 83 -8.66 0.26 5.71
C ALA A 83 -9.04 0.05 7.18
N ASN A 84 -8.66 0.98 8.04
CA ASN A 84 -9.04 1.00 9.45
C ASN A 84 -9.81 2.28 9.72
N PHE A 85 -10.91 2.15 10.44
CA PHE A 85 -11.87 3.20 10.75
C PHE A 85 -12.02 3.31 12.27
N ASP A 86 -11.75 4.51 12.79
CA ASP A 86 -12.04 4.90 14.17
C ASP A 86 -13.49 5.41 14.22
N LEU A 87 -14.41 4.56 14.67
CA LEU A 87 -15.84 4.85 14.64
C LEU A 87 -16.27 5.81 15.76
N GLU A 88 -15.42 6.04 16.76
CA GLU A 88 -15.63 7.11 17.73
C GLU A 88 -15.47 8.47 17.06
N LYS A 89 -14.42 8.66 16.26
CA LYS A 89 -14.22 9.89 15.48
C LYS A 89 -15.23 10.06 14.34
N ILE A 90 -15.60 8.96 13.69
CA ILE A 90 -16.42 9.00 12.48
C ILE A 90 -17.93 9.06 12.79
N ALA A 91 -18.39 8.27 13.76
CA ALA A 91 -19.81 8.05 14.04
C ALA A 91 -20.20 8.29 15.50
N GLY A 92 -19.25 8.67 16.37
CA GLY A 92 -19.49 8.85 17.81
C GLY A 92 -19.69 7.54 18.57
N TRP A 93 -19.35 6.40 17.97
CA TRP A 93 -19.47 5.09 18.61
C TRP A 93 -18.30 4.89 19.55
N LYS A 94 -18.57 5.10 20.84
CA LYS A 94 -17.58 5.06 21.93
C LYS A 94 -16.70 3.81 21.82
N ASP A 95 -15.39 4.01 21.85
CA ASP A 95 -14.37 2.95 21.94
C ASP A 95 -14.51 1.86 20.85
N THR A 96 -15.00 2.23 19.65
CA THR A 96 -15.31 1.29 18.56
C THR A 96 -14.44 1.53 17.33
N THR A 97 -13.93 0.44 16.74
CA THR A 97 -13.17 0.47 15.48
C THR A 97 -13.71 -0.59 14.49
N ALA A 98 -13.49 -0.34 13.20
CA ALA A 98 -13.77 -1.32 12.14
C ALA A 98 -12.58 -1.41 11.19
N SER A 99 -12.29 -2.62 10.71
CA SER A 99 -11.14 -2.89 9.84
C SER A 99 -11.53 -3.81 8.69
N LEU A 100 -11.01 -3.50 7.50
CA LEU A 100 -11.12 -4.34 6.32
C LEU A 100 -9.72 -4.56 5.75
N VAL A 101 -9.40 -5.81 5.44
CA VAL A 101 -8.16 -6.19 4.76
C VAL A 101 -8.50 -7.13 3.60
N VAL A 102 -7.91 -6.86 2.44
CA VAL A 102 -7.99 -7.71 1.25
C VAL A 102 -6.56 -8.05 0.85
N THR A 103 -6.30 -9.32 0.56
CA THR A 103 -4.99 -9.86 0.18
C THR A 103 -5.06 -10.61 -1.13
#